data_AF-A0A2S8SWU5-F1
#
_entry.id   AF-A0A2S8SWU5-F1
#
_cell.length_a   1.000
_cell.length_b   1.000
_cell.length_c   1.000
_cell.angle_alpha   90.00
_cell.angle_beta   90.00
_cell.angle_gamma   90.00
#
_symmetry.space_group_name_H-M   'P 1'
#
loop_
_entity.id
_entity.type
_entity.pdbx_description
1 polymer ?
#
loop_
_entity_poly.entity_id
_entity_poly.type
_entity_poly.pdbx_seq_one_letter_code
_entity_poly.pdbx_strand_id
1 'polypeptide(L)'
;MAKKNPPYSILENREFRGTQSRNLTRIVKTYQGHKLRIRIKRDSYDFQSFARIELWSETEGKWNFAHSIPHSQMACVKSSFEGKMEEDAAELLRMALLIVE
;
A
#
# COMPACT_ATOMS: atom_id res chain seq x y z
N MET A 1 -14.73 23.40 -6.52
CA MET A 1 -13.78 22.79 -5.56
C MET A 1 -12.58 22.27 -6.35
N ALA A 2 -11.43 22.92 -6.23
CA ALA A 2 -10.22 22.49 -6.95
C ALA A 2 -9.82 21.10 -6.43
N LYS A 3 -9.81 20.10 -7.32
CA LYS A 3 -9.19 18.80 -7.04
C LYS A 3 -7.70 19.11 -6.85
N LYS A 4 -7.24 19.23 -5.59
CA LYS A 4 -5.81 19.33 -5.30
C LYS A 4 -5.15 18.12 -5.94
N ASN A 5 -4.19 18.34 -6.84
CA ASN A 5 -3.42 17.24 -7.39
C ASN A 5 -2.79 16.47 -6.21
N PRO A 6 -2.85 15.14 -6.20
CA PRO A 6 -2.23 14.35 -5.14
C PRO A 6 -0.73 14.66 -5.07
N PRO A 7 -0.10 14.68 -3.88
CA PRO A 7 1.33 15.01 -3.69
C PRO A 7 2.33 13.98 -4.27
N TYR A 8 1.85 13.14 -5.20
CA TYR A 8 2.55 12.00 -5.76
C TYR A 8 1.99 11.67 -7.16
N SER A 9 2.82 10.98 -7.95
CA SER A 9 2.43 10.34 -9.20
C SER A 9 2.45 8.82 -9.04
N ILE A 10 1.43 8.13 -9.55
CA ILE A 10 1.41 6.66 -9.58
C ILE A 10 2.29 6.19 -10.73
N LEU A 11 3.29 5.36 -10.42
CA LEU A 11 4.19 4.74 -11.40
C LEU A 11 3.71 3.35 -11.81
N GLU A 12 3.19 2.59 -10.85
CA GLU A 12 2.64 1.25 -11.06
C GLU A 12 1.42 1.04 -10.19
N ASN A 13 0.40 0.41 -10.74
CA ASN A 13 -0.73 -0.10 -9.97
C ASN A 13 -1.08 -1.49 -10.49
N ARG A 14 -0.72 -2.52 -9.71
CA ARG A 14 -0.89 -3.91 -10.07
C ARG A 14 -1.76 -4.62 -9.06
N GLU A 15 -2.81 -5.24 -9.55
CA GLU A 15 -3.68 -6.10 -8.77
C GLU A 15 -3.61 -7.53 -9.28
N PHE A 16 -3.56 -8.47 -8.35
CA PHE A 16 -3.58 -9.89 -8.63
C PHE A 16 -4.60 -10.59 -7.74
N ARG A 17 -5.50 -11.33 -8.37
CA ARG A 17 -6.52 -12.13 -7.69
C ARG A 17 -6.16 -13.61 -7.83
N GLY A 18 -5.75 -14.20 -6.72
CA GLY A 18 -5.67 -15.66 -6.57
C GLY A 18 -7.01 -16.24 -6.12
N THR A 19 -7.08 -17.57 -6.05
CA THR A 19 -8.27 -18.31 -5.61
C THR A 19 -8.69 -17.96 -4.19
N GLN A 20 -7.72 -17.73 -3.30
CA GLN A 20 -7.93 -17.46 -1.88
C GLN A 20 -7.30 -16.14 -1.41
N SER A 21 -6.72 -15.37 -2.33
CA SER A 21 -6.02 -14.13 -1.99
C SER A 21 -6.22 -13.03 -3.02
N ARG A 22 -6.13 -11.78 -2.55
CA ARG A 22 -5.99 -10.60 -3.38
C ARG A 22 -4.72 -9.87 -2.98
N ASN A 23 -3.97 -9.44 -3.98
CA ASN A 23 -2.72 -8.72 -3.82
C ASN A 23 -2.81 -7.41 -4.60
N LEU A 24 -2.46 -6.31 -3.95
CA LEU A 24 -2.28 -4.99 -4.54
C LEU A 24 -0.81 -4.63 -4.34
N THR A 25 -0.18 -4.19 -5.43
CA THR A 25 1.13 -3.54 -5.40
C THR A 25 0.98 -2.21 -6.11
N ARG A 26 1.20 -1.11 -5.39
CA ARG A 26 1.14 0.24 -5.93
C ARG A 26 2.46 0.92 -5.68
N ILE A 27 3.11 1.39 -6.74
CA ILE A 27 4.33 2.18 -6.66
C ILE A 27 3.97 3.62 -6.97
N VAL A 28 4.32 4.53 -6.07
CA VAL A 28 4.16 5.96 -6.25
C VAL A 28 5.51 6.66 -6.15
N LYS A 29 5.63 7.80 -6.82
CA LYS A 29 6.74 8.72 -6.68
C LYS A 29 6.22 10.01 -6.06
N THR A 30 6.77 10.41 -4.92
CA THR A 30 6.41 11.68 -4.27
C THR A 30 6.99 12.85 -5.07
N TYR A 31 6.45 14.06 -4.89
CA TYR A 31 6.99 15.26 -5.56
C TYR A 31 8.44 15.58 -5.16
N GLN A 32 8.88 15.12 -3.99
CA GLN A 32 10.28 15.22 -3.54
C GLN A 32 11.21 14.18 -4.20
N GLY A 33 10.68 13.29 -5.04
CA GLY A 33 11.45 12.30 -5.80
C GLY A 33 11.58 10.92 -5.17
N HIS A 34 11.11 10.74 -3.93
CA HIS A 34 11.13 9.44 -3.25
C HIS A 34 10.17 8.45 -3.91
N LYS A 35 10.60 7.19 -4.06
CA LYS A 35 9.72 6.11 -4.51
C LYS A 35 9.20 5.32 -3.31
N LEU A 36 7.90 5.11 -3.29
CA LEU A 36 7.19 4.36 -2.27
C LEU A 36 6.48 3.17 -2.92
N ARG A 37 6.53 2.02 -2.25
CA ARG A 37 5.82 0.82 -2.66
C ARG A 37 4.85 0.40 -1.58
N ILE A 38 3.57 0.45 -1.91
CA ILE A 38 2.47 -0.08 -1.10
C ILE A 38 2.24 -1.52 -1.53
N ARG A 39 2.23 -2.44 -0.57
CA ARG A 39 1.85 -3.84 -0.81
C ARG A 39 0.78 -4.24 0.17
N ILE A 40 -0.33 -4.69 -0.38
CA ILE A 40 -1.45 -5.23 0.40
C ILE A 40 -1.72 -6.64 -0.10
N LYS A 41 -1.66 -7.60 0.80
CA LYS A 41 -2.15 -8.95 0.61
C LYS A 41 -3.31 -9.16 1.56
N ARG A 42 -4.46 -9.53 1.03
CA ARG A 42 -5.59 -10.05 1.79
C ARG A 42 -5.79 -11.49 1.40
N ASP A 43 -5.79 -12.36 2.39
CA ASP A 43 -5.88 -13.80 2.23
C ASP A 43 -7.08 -14.33 3.01
N SER A 44 -7.52 -15.54 2.68
CA SER A 44 -8.58 -16.24 3.42
C SER A 44 -8.13 -16.58 4.84
N TYR A 45 -6.81 -16.65 5.05
CA TYR A 45 -6.20 -16.77 6.36
C TYR A 45 -5.59 -15.44 6.79
N ASP A 46 -6.17 -14.89 7.85
CA ASP A 46 -5.73 -13.71 8.58
C ASP A 46 -4.19 -13.63 8.69
N PHE A 47 -3.52 -14.61 9.30
CA PHE A 47 -2.06 -14.61 9.48
C PHE A 47 -1.21 -14.50 8.19
N GLN A 48 -1.81 -14.68 7.01
CA GLN A 48 -1.16 -14.51 5.71
C GLN A 48 -1.46 -13.16 5.04
N SER A 49 -2.33 -12.34 5.63
CA SER A 49 -2.66 -11.00 5.20
C SER A 49 -1.66 -9.99 5.74
N PHE A 50 -1.31 -9.00 4.93
CA PHE A 50 -0.46 -7.89 5.35
C PHE A 50 -0.76 -6.64 4.52
N ALA A 51 -0.54 -5.48 5.11
CA ALA A 51 -0.62 -4.21 4.43
C ALA A 51 0.61 -3.40 4.88
N ARG A 52 1.54 -3.14 3.97
CA ARG A 52 2.80 -2.49 4.26
C ARG A 52 3.22 -1.50 3.21
N ILE A 53 4.07 -0.57 3.63
CA ILE A 53 4.73 0.40 2.77
C ILE A 53 6.24 0.26 2.93
N GLU A 54 6.92 0.35 1.79
CA GLU A 54 8.36 0.25 1.66
C GLU A 54 8.87 1.50 0.92
N LEU A 55 10.01 2.04 1.37
CA LEU A 55 10.73 3.13 0.70
C LEU A 55 11.83 2.56 -0.19
N TRP A 56 12.00 3.11 -1.39
CA TRP A 56 13.17 2.79 -2.22
C TRP A 56 14.40 3.54 -1.71
N SER A 57 15.47 2.80 -1.44
CA SER A 57 16.79 3.36 -1.17
C SER A 57 17.61 3.35 -2.46
N GLU A 58 17.90 4.52 -3.02
CA GLU A 58 18.78 4.63 -4.19
C GLU A 58 20.23 4.22 -3.83
N THR A 59 20.65 4.43 -2.58
CA THR A 59 21.98 4.06 -2.09
C THR A 59 22.17 2.54 -2.01
N GLU A 60 21.15 1.82 -1.56
CA GLU A 60 21.23 0.36 -1.38
C GLU A 60 20.61 -0.44 -2.54
N GLY A 61 19.94 0.24 -3.48
CA GLY A 61 19.25 -0.40 -4.60
C GLY A 61 18.15 -1.39 -4.19
N LYS A 62 17.50 -1.17 -3.04
CA LYS A 62 16.47 -2.06 -2.49
C LYS A 62 15.30 -1.30 -1.88
N TRP A 63 14.20 -2.02 -1.71
CA TRP A 63 13.03 -1.56 -0.96
C TRP A 63 13.22 -1.86 0.53
N ASN A 64 13.17 -0.81 1.35
CA ASN A 64 13.26 -0.90 2.80
C ASN A 64 11.88 -0.79 3.42
N PHE A 65 11.61 -1.61 4.42
CA PHE A 65 10.38 -1.51 5.20
C PHE A 65 10.29 -0.14 5.89
N ALA A 66 9.14 0.52 5.75
CA ALA A 66 8.89 1.80 6.40
C ALA A 66 7.77 1.69 7.44
N HIS A 67 6.63 1.09 7.05
CA HIS A 67 5.49 0.94 7.94
C HIS A 67 4.57 -0.21 7.52
N SER A 68 3.70 -0.64 8.42
CA SER A 68 2.63 -1.60 8.13
C SER A 68 1.42 -1.39 9.01
N ILE A 69 0.23 -1.62 8.46
CA ILE A 69 -0.99 -1.77 9.25
C ILE A 69 -0.88 -3.12 9.98
N PRO A 70 -0.95 -3.13 11.32
CA PRO A 70 -0.95 -4.36 12.10
C PRO A 70 -2.06 -5.30 11.66
N HIS A 71 -1.76 -6.61 11.65
CA HIS A 71 -2.72 -7.62 11.24
C HIS A 71 -4.06 -7.53 11.99
N SER A 72 -4.05 -7.20 13.28
CA SER A 72 -5.26 -7.03 14.09
C SER A 72 -6.20 -5.91 13.61
N GLN A 73 -5.68 -4.95 12.85
CA GLN A 73 -6.44 -3.84 12.26
C GLN A 73 -6.91 -4.15 10.84
N MET A 74 -6.35 -5.19 10.20
CA MET A 74 -6.77 -5.66 8.89
C MET A 74 -8.02 -6.52 9.01
N ALA A 75 -9.18 -5.89 9.15
CA ALA A 75 -10.45 -6.60 9.27
C ALA A 75 -10.78 -7.40 7.97
N CYS A 76 -10.62 -8.72 8.03
CA CYS A 76 -11.07 -9.65 7.02
C CYS A 76 -12.56 -9.94 7.23
N VAL A 77 -13.43 -9.16 6.57
CA VAL A 77 -14.87 -9.48 6.55
C VAL A 77 -15.03 -10.60 5.54
N LYS A 78 -15.38 -11.81 6.01
CA LYS A 78 -15.54 -13.04 5.21
C LYS A 78 -16.44 -12.91 3.97
N SER A 79 -17.17 -11.81 3.80
CA SER A 79 -18.19 -11.64 2.76
C SER A 79 -17.80 -10.76 1.57
N SER A 80 -16.72 -9.97 1.59
CA SER A 80 -16.39 -9.12 0.42
C SER A 80 -15.01 -8.45 0.54
N PHE A 81 -14.06 -8.90 -0.29
CA PHE A 81 -12.69 -8.36 -0.35
C PHE A 81 -12.60 -6.99 -1.06
N GLU A 82 -13.67 -6.52 -1.72
CA GLU A 82 -13.61 -5.44 -2.72
C GLU A 82 -13.50 -4.02 -2.14
N GLY A 83 -14.16 -3.70 -1.03
CA GLY A 83 -14.22 -2.31 -0.54
C GLY A 83 -12.97 -1.83 0.20
N LYS A 84 -12.29 -2.71 0.94
CA LYS A 84 -11.30 -2.28 1.93
C LYS A 84 -9.86 -2.14 1.43
N MET A 85 -9.55 -2.67 0.25
CA MET A 85 -8.17 -2.69 -0.24
C MET A 85 -7.69 -1.29 -0.68
N GLU A 86 -8.58 -0.49 -1.28
CA GLU A 86 -8.29 0.90 -1.62
C GLU A 86 -8.22 1.80 -0.38
N GLU A 87 -9.06 1.56 0.63
CA GLU A 87 -9.02 2.28 1.90
C GLU A 87 -7.69 2.06 2.62
N ASP A 88 -7.28 0.80 2.78
CA ASP A 88 -5.98 0.44 3.37
C ASP A 88 -4.82 1.06 2.56
N ALA A 89 -4.91 1.06 1.23
CA ALA A 89 -3.89 1.64 0.36
C ALA A 89 -3.80 3.16 0.53
N ALA A 90 -4.94 3.84 0.63
CA ALA A 90 -5.01 5.27 0.89
C ALA A 90 -4.46 5.63 2.28
N GLU A 91 -4.74 4.82 3.29
CA GLU A 91 -4.22 5.01 4.65
C GLU A 91 -2.69 4.85 4.70
N LEU A 92 -2.17 3.74 4.16
CA LEU A 92 -0.72 3.53 4.06
C LEU A 92 -0.01 4.65 3.30
N LEU A 93 -0.63 5.11 2.21
CA LEU A 93 -0.09 6.21 1.43
C LEU A 93 -0.05 7.51 2.22
N ARG A 94 -1.13 7.82 2.96
CA ARG A 94 -1.18 8.98 3.86
C ARG A 94 -0.08 8.90 4.92
N MET A 95 0.10 7.75 5.57
CA MET A 95 1.15 7.59 6.58
C MET A 95 2.55 7.75 5.98
N ALA A 96 2.80 7.19 4.80
CA ALA A 96 4.11 7.31 4.18
C ALA A 96 4.41 8.72 3.67
N LEU A 97 3.41 9.48 3.24
CA LEU A 97 3.60 10.89 2.92
C LEU A 97 4.05 11.66 4.17
N LEU A 98 3.49 11.38 5.35
CA LEU A 98 3.93 12.01 6.62
C LEU A 98 5.34 11.61 7.07
N ILE A 99 5.84 10.43 6.66
CA ILE A 99 7.20 9.97 6.97
C ILE A 99 8.23 10.65 6.07
N VAL A 100 7.80 11.06 4.87
CA VAL A 100 8.68 11.55 3.80
C VAL A 100 8.65 13.07 3.67
N GLU A 101 7.56 13.74 4.07
CA GLU A 101 7.48 15.20 4.25
C GLU A 101 8.42 15.71 5.34
#